data_AF-A0A2T5GE55-F1
#
_entry.id   AF-A0A2T5GE55-F1
#
_cell.length_a   1.000
_cell.length_b   1.000
_cell.length_c   1.000
_cell.angle_alpha   90.00
_cell.angle_beta   90.00
_cell.angle_gamma   90.00
#
_symmetry.space_group_name_H-M   'P 1'
#
loop_
_entity.id
_entity.type
_entity.pdbx_description
1 polymer ?
#
loop_
_entity_poly.entity_id
_entity_poly.type
_entity_poly.pdbx_seq_one_letter_code
_entity_poly.pdbx_strand_id
1 'polypeptide(L)'
;MFAGRNPGGGRRPTMRLVLEDALLYQDGRLVRGHLVIEGGRIAAVEREGDPPAPGVGHGSAPSGEPDGGNRSAPGDGAMNAADDGGGPALPPAERRSLAGRIVLPGLVNAHTHTPMSLLRGLGEGLPLKRWLEEAMWPNEAAFTDEDVYWGTLLAQLEMIESGTTAFAEMYDRIDVIAQAVGESGLRAVLARGMIGLGDEATRRAKLAEAIDVARRWHGAYGGRVTTMIAPHSAYTCPEPFLREVAEAARDLGRPIHTHLAETEAEEAEVRARTGRSSARVMLEAGLFDGPALVAHAVYLSDDELRLLAERDVRIAHNPVSNLKLGSGIAPLARWLELGLVVGLGTDGPASNNNLDLFDEMRLASLLAKGREKDAAAVPPAAALELATAGGAKALFLEDVGRLAPGMRADLIVIDPSSVRYVPAHDLLSHLVYNGRGTDVESVMVDGRWLMWRRTVLTLDAERIRYEAERRSRRFRAGGAAGGPAKGPAGGAA
;
A
#
# COMPACT_ATOMS: atom_id res chain seq x y z
N MET A 1 -24.89 1.69 -18.91
CA MET A 1 -24.56 0.61 -19.86
C MET A 1 -23.05 0.49 -19.93
N PHE A 2 -22.42 -0.30 -19.06
CA PHE A 2 -20.99 -0.59 -19.15
C PHE A 2 -20.77 -2.06 -18.79
N ALA A 3 -20.94 -2.93 -19.78
CA ALA A 3 -20.57 -4.33 -19.65
C ALA A 3 -19.08 -4.46 -19.95
N GLY A 4 -18.27 -4.66 -18.90
CA GLY A 4 -16.84 -4.93 -19.03
C GLY A 4 -16.62 -6.25 -19.75
N ARG A 5 -16.09 -6.16 -20.98
CA ARG A 5 -15.53 -7.33 -21.66
C ARG A 5 -14.24 -7.72 -20.93
N ASN A 6 -14.22 -8.93 -20.41
CA ASN A 6 -12.99 -9.60 -19.98
C ASN A 6 -12.09 -9.77 -21.21
N PRO A 7 -10.93 -9.09 -21.34
CA PRO A 7 -10.06 -9.31 -22.48
C PRO A 7 -9.40 -10.68 -22.30
N GLY A 8 -9.73 -11.59 -23.21
CA GLY A 8 -9.30 -12.98 -23.19
C GLY A 8 -7.78 -13.14 -22.96
N GLY A 9 -7.46 -14.18 -22.19
CA GLY A 9 -6.11 -14.63 -21.88
C GLY A 9 -5.36 -15.16 -23.10
N GLY A 10 -4.94 -14.27 -23.99
CA GLY A 10 -3.81 -14.54 -24.87
C GLY A 10 -2.53 -14.53 -24.03
N ARG A 11 -1.77 -15.64 -24.03
CA ARG A 11 -0.42 -15.70 -23.44
C ARG A 11 0.43 -14.62 -24.11
N ARG A 12 0.64 -13.50 -23.42
CA ARG A 12 1.67 -12.53 -23.81
C ARG A 12 3.01 -13.27 -23.79
N PRO A 13 3.90 -13.05 -24.77
CA PRO A 13 5.25 -13.60 -24.71
C PRO A 13 5.87 -13.21 -23.37
N THR A 14 6.48 -14.18 -22.68
CA THR A 14 7.10 -13.98 -21.37
C THR A 14 8.24 -12.97 -21.54
N MET A 15 7.97 -11.70 -21.23
CA MET A 15 8.96 -10.65 -21.27
C MET A 15 10.01 -10.95 -20.21
N ARG A 16 11.27 -11.07 -20.66
CA ARG A 16 12.45 -11.18 -19.82
C ARG A 16 13.14 -9.82 -19.79
N LEU A 17 13.21 -9.21 -18.61
CA LEU A 17 13.80 -7.89 -18.38
C LEU A 17 14.94 -8.02 -17.37
N VAL A 18 16.09 -7.45 -17.68
CA VAL A 18 17.22 -7.34 -16.75
C VAL A 18 17.42 -5.87 -16.40
N LEU A 19 17.36 -5.55 -15.12
CA LEU A 19 17.71 -4.23 -14.58
C LEU A 19 19.15 -4.31 -14.06
N GLU A 20 20.05 -3.52 -14.63
CA GLU A 20 21.49 -3.68 -14.42
C GLU A 20 22.09 -2.53 -13.60
N ASP A 21 23.17 -2.81 -12.88
CA ASP A 21 24.03 -1.82 -12.20
C ASP A 21 23.35 -0.95 -11.12
N ALA A 22 22.26 -1.45 -10.53
CA ALA A 22 21.51 -0.74 -9.50
C ALA A 22 22.07 -0.96 -8.09
N LEU A 23 21.78 -0.03 -7.17
CA LEU A 23 21.85 -0.29 -5.73
C LEU A 23 20.53 -0.90 -5.27
N LEU A 24 20.52 -2.20 -5.00
CA LEU A 24 19.34 -2.97 -4.58
C LEU A 24 19.20 -2.96 -3.05
N TYR A 25 18.01 -2.71 -2.54
CA TYR A 25 17.72 -2.92 -1.12
C TYR A 25 17.53 -4.41 -0.79
N GLN A 26 18.41 -4.92 0.07
CA GLN A 26 18.48 -6.32 0.50
C GLN A 26 18.80 -6.38 1.99
N ASP A 27 17.95 -7.02 2.79
CA ASP A 27 18.22 -7.35 4.19
C ASP A 27 18.73 -6.15 5.02
N GLY A 28 18.09 -4.99 4.88
CA GLY A 28 18.44 -3.79 5.65
C GLY A 28 19.65 -3.00 5.13
N ARG A 29 20.17 -3.29 3.94
CA ARG A 29 21.31 -2.59 3.31
C ARG A 29 21.11 -2.40 1.81
N LEU A 30 21.88 -1.48 1.23
CA LEU A 30 21.97 -1.27 -0.21
C LEU A 30 23.19 -1.99 -0.76
N VAL A 31 23.01 -2.83 -1.79
CA VAL A 31 24.08 -3.62 -2.42
C VAL A 31 24.04 -3.44 -3.94
N ARG A 32 25.19 -3.40 -4.62
CA ARG A 32 25.18 -3.36 -6.08
C ARG A 32 24.74 -4.72 -6.63
N GLY A 33 23.87 -4.69 -7.64
CA GLY A 33 23.48 -5.91 -8.34
C GLY A 33 22.53 -5.68 -9.51
N HIS A 34 21.99 -6.80 -9.99
CA HIS A 34 21.06 -6.88 -11.11
C HIS A 34 19.78 -7.60 -10.67
N LEU A 35 18.65 -7.22 -11.27
CA LEU A 35 17.37 -7.92 -11.12
C LEU A 35 16.98 -8.53 -12.45
N VAL A 36 16.68 -9.82 -12.45
CA VAL A 36 16.10 -10.53 -13.59
C VAL A 36 14.61 -10.70 -13.33
N ILE A 37 13.78 -10.21 -14.24
CA ILE A 37 12.32 -10.26 -14.15
C ILE A 37 11.78 -11.07 -15.32
N GLU A 38 10.97 -12.08 -15.02
CA GLU A 38 10.34 -12.98 -15.99
C GLU A 38 8.89 -13.21 -15.60
N GLY A 39 7.97 -13.00 -16.56
CA GLY A 39 6.55 -13.32 -16.35
C GLY A 39 5.90 -12.58 -15.17
N GLY A 40 6.34 -11.35 -14.89
CA GLY A 40 5.82 -10.55 -13.78
C GLY A 40 6.47 -10.81 -12.42
N ARG A 41 7.43 -11.73 -12.34
CA ARG A 41 8.13 -12.10 -11.10
C ARG A 41 9.62 -11.84 -11.20
N ILE A 42 10.22 -11.59 -10.04
CA ILE A 42 11.68 -11.57 -9.88
C ILE A 42 12.16 -13.02 -9.99
N ALA A 43 12.87 -13.33 -11.07
CA ALA A 43 13.46 -14.64 -11.32
C ALA A 43 14.79 -14.80 -10.57
N ALA A 44 15.60 -13.74 -10.54
CA ALA A 44 16.89 -13.73 -9.86
C ALA A 44 17.25 -12.33 -9.34
N VAL A 45 18.07 -12.32 -8.28
CA VAL A 45 18.74 -11.14 -7.72
C VAL A 45 20.22 -11.48 -7.73
N GLU A 46 20.99 -10.87 -8.64
CA GLU A 46 22.41 -11.18 -8.85
C GLU A 46 23.25 -10.08 -8.22
N ARG A 47 24.04 -10.38 -7.18
CA ARG A 47 24.83 -9.36 -6.48
C ARG A 47 26.23 -9.29 -7.09
N GLU A 48 26.81 -8.10 -7.09
CA GLU A 48 28.21 -7.94 -7.50
C GLU A 48 29.12 -8.73 -6.54
N GLY A 49 29.84 -9.73 -7.07
CA GLY A 49 30.69 -10.64 -6.30
C GLY A 49 30.11 -12.03 -6.02
N ASP A 50 28.82 -12.28 -6.34
CA ASP A 50 28.27 -13.65 -6.32
C ASP A 50 28.86 -14.47 -7.48
N PRO A 51 29.09 -15.80 -7.31
CA PRO A 51 29.42 -16.65 -8.45
C PRO A 51 28.27 -16.57 -9.47
N PRO A 52 28.56 -16.49 -10.78
CA PRO A 52 27.53 -16.34 -11.79
C PRO A 52 26.49 -17.45 -11.66
N ALA A 53 25.21 -17.09 -11.72
CA ALA A 53 24.12 -18.05 -11.72
C ALA A 53 24.37 -19.10 -12.83
N PRO A 54 24.15 -20.41 -12.56
CA PRO A 54 24.39 -21.44 -13.57
C PRO A 54 23.46 -21.19 -14.76
N GLY A 55 24.02 -20.72 -15.88
CA GLY A 55 23.29 -20.53 -17.14
C GLY A 55 23.52 -19.22 -17.91
N VAL A 56 24.30 -18.26 -17.40
CA VAL A 56 24.63 -17.05 -18.18
C VAL A 56 26.01 -17.21 -18.83
N GLY A 57 26.05 -17.92 -19.96
CA GLY A 57 27.27 -18.04 -20.76
C GLY A 57 27.71 -16.68 -21.30
N HIS A 58 28.83 -16.16 -20.80
CA HIS A 58 29.58 -15.11 -21.49
C HIS A 58 30.29 -15.76 -22.68
N GLY A 59 29.79 -15.48 -23.88
CA GLY A 59 30.46 -15.83 -25.13
C GLY A 59 31.71 -14.97 -25.32
N SER A 60 32.82 -15.42 -24.73
CA SER A 60 34.15 -14.89 -25.05
C SER A 60 34.63 -15.56 -26.34
N ALA A 61 34.76 -14.78 -27.42
CA ALA A 61 35.35 -15.24 -28.67
C ALA A 61 36.82 -15.61 -28.45
N PRO A 62 37.31 -16.78 -28.93
CA PRO A 62 38.73 -17.06 -28.92
C PRO A 62 39.39 -16.44 -30.16
N SER A 63 40.47 -15.70 -29.90
CA SER A 63 41.49 -15.29 -30.88
C SER A 63 42.11 -16.51 -31.54
N GLY A 64 42.03 -16.61 -32.86
CA GLY A 64 42.69 -17.65 -33.64
C GLY A 64 44.12 -17.27 -34.02
N GLU A 65 45.04 -18.21 -33.82
CA GLU A 65 46.23 -18.38 -34.66
C GLU A 65 46.30 -19.85 -35.11
N PRO A 66 46.79 -20.13 -36.33
CA PRO A 66 46.77 -21.47 -36.90
C PRO A 66 48.08 -22.21 -36.64
N ASP A 67 48.01 -23.49 -36.28
CA ASP A 67 49.14 -24.39 -36.45
C ASP A 67 48.71 -25.65 -37.22
N GLY A 68 49.55 -26.00 -38.19
CA GLY A 68 49.34 -27.05 -39.16
C GLY A 68 49.87 -28.39 -38.66
N GLY A 69 49.23 -29.49 -39.05
CA GLY A 69 49.71 -30.82 -38.70
C GLY A 69 48.84 -31.96 -39.20
N ASN A 70 49.11 -32.37 -40.44
CA ASN A 70 48.55 -33.51 -41.16
C ASN A 70 48.70 -34.86 -40.42
N ARG A 71 47.66 -35.72 -40.44
CA ARG A 71 47.74 -37.17 -40.78
C ARG A 71 46.35 -37.86 -40.86
N SER A 72 46.17 -38.62 -41.94
CA SER A 72 45.15 -39.61 -42.32
C SER A 72 45.08 -40.81 -41.33
N ALA A 73 44.05 -41.67 -41.21
CA ALA A 73 43.12 -42.33 -42.15
C ALA A 73 41.91 -42.99 -41.36
N PRO A 74 40.95 -43.73 -41.99
CA PRO A 74 39.55 -43.83 -41.56
C PRO A 74 39.17 -45.09 -40.74
N GLY A 75 38.00 -45.05 -40.07
CA GLY A 75 37.37 -46.21 -39.44
C GLY A 75 35.95 -45.94 -38.91
N ASP A 76 34.98 -46.49 -39.64
CA ASP A 76 33.61 -46.92 -39.31
C ASP A 76 32.94 -46.54 -37.96
N GLY A 77 31.79 -45.87 -38.08
CA GLY A 77 30.50 -46.40 -37.65
C GLY A 77 30.24 -46.67 -36.17
N ALA A 78 29.80 -45.65 -35.44
CA ALA A 78 28.82 -45.80 -34.35
C ALA A 78 28.10 -44.48 -34.10
N MET A 79 26.77 -44.49 -34.33
CA MET A 79 25.88 -43.39 -33.97
C MET A 79 25.83 -43.25 -32.44
N ASN A 80 26.45 -42.20 -31.91
CA ASN A 80 26.07 -41.65 -30.61
C ASN A 80 25.12 -40.49 -30.87
N ALA A 81 23.83 -40.72 -30.68
CA ALA A 81 22.84 -39.67 -30.56
C ALA A 81 23.18 -38.87 -29.30
N ALA A 82 23.85 -37.74 -29.47
CA ALA A 82 23.88 -36.69 -28.48
C ALA A 82 22.49 -36.06 -28.48
N ASP A 83 21.76 -36.30 -27.40
CA ASP A 83 20.52 -35.62 -27.03
C ASP A 83 20.83 -34.12 -26.92
N ASP A 84 20.55 -33.39 -28.00
CA ASP A 84 20.54 -31.94 -28.05
C ASP A 84 19.28 -31.43 -27.35
N GLY A 85 19.28 -31.54 -26.02
CA GLY A 85 18.31 -30.94 -25.10
C GLY A 85 18.36 -29.40 -25.09
N GLY A 86 18.48 -28.77 -26.26
CA GLY A 86 18.25 -27.36 -26.48
C GLY A 86 16.75 -27.09 -26.48
N GLY A 87 16.18 -26.98 -25.27
CA GLY A 87 14.88 -26.34 -25.11
C GLY A 87 14.86 -24.99 -25.86
N PRO A 88 13.70 -24.52 -26.35
CA PRO A 88 13.62 -23.32 -27.18
C PRO A 88 14.37 -22.17 -26.49
N ALA A 89 15.34 -21.60 -27.20
CA ALA A 89 16.13 -20.47 -26.71
C ALA A 89 15.18 -19.39 -26.21
N LEU A 90 15.34 -19.00 -24.93
CA LEU A 90 14.56 -17.92 -24.36
C LEU A 90 14.71 -16.66 -25.23
N PRO A 91 13.64 -15.88 -25.44
CA PRO A 91 13.74 -14.64 -26.19
C PRO A 91 14.84 -13.74 -25.60
N PRO A 92 15.55 -12.96 -26.43
CA PRO A 92 16.60 -12.07 -25.94
C PRO A 92 16.01 -11.11 -24.90
N ALA A 93 16.67 -11.03 -23.73
CA ALA A 93 16.20 -10.21 -22.63
C ALA A 93 16.32 -8.72 -22.99
N GLU A 94 15.28 -7.93 -22.69
CA GLU A 94 15.41 -6.48 -22.64
C GLU A 94 16.34 -6.14 -21.47
N ARG A 95 17.37 -5.33 -21.70
CA ARG A 95 18.33 -4.91 -20.67
C ARG A 95 18.22 -3.41 -20.46
N ARG A 96 18.15 -2.97 -19.21
CA ARG A 96 18.10 -1.55 -18.83
C ARG A 96 19.10 -1.28 -17.72
N SER A 97 20.11 -0.46 -18.00
CA SER A 97 21.01 0.03 -16.96
C SER A 97 20.29 1.04 -16.06
N LEU A 98 20.44 0.85 -14.76
CA LEU A 98 20.00 1.70 -13.66
C LEU A 98 21.22 2.16 -12.84
N ALA A 99 22.37 2.32 -13.51
CA ALA A 99 23.59 2.81 -12.90
C ALA A 99 23.35 4.11 -12.11
N GLY A 100 23.75 4.12 -10.84
CA GLY A 100 23.57 5.28 -9.96
C GLY A 100 22.14 5.47 -9.44
N ARG A 101 21.24 4.51 -9.66
CA ARG A 101 19.89 4.47 -9.07
C ARG A 101 19.80 3.49 -7.93
N ILE A 102 18.82 3.72 -7.06
CA ILE A 102 18.47 2.80 -5.97
C ILE A 102 17.17 2.10 -6.34
N VAL A 103 17.11 0.79 -6.16
CA VAL A 103 15.88 -0.01 -6.37
C VAL A 103 15.40 -0.54 -5.04
N LEU A 104 14.15 -0.23 -4.71
CA LEU A 104 13.46 -0.69 -3.51
C LEU A 104 12.28 -1.59 -3.92
N PRO A 105 11.83 -2.50 -3.04
CA PRO A 105 10.48 -3.03 -3.17
C PRO A 105 9.48 -1.87 -3.27
N GLY A 106 8.38 -2.09 -3.97
CA GLY A 106 7.32 -1.11 -4.05
C GLY A 106 6.75 -0.79 -2.68
N LEU A 107 6.38 0.48 -2.45
CA LEU A 107 5.80 0.88 -1.18
C LEU A 107 4.37 0.33 -1.07
N VAL A 108 3.98 -0.02 0.16
CA VAL A 108 2.68 -0.63 0.47
C VAL A 108 1.95 0.24 1.48
N ASN A 109 0.86 0.86 1.04
CA ASN A 109 0.04 1.75 1.86
C ASN A 109 -1.06 0.95 2.57
N ALA A 110 -0.87 0.70 3.86
CA ALA A 110 -1.70 -0.22 4.62
C ALA A 110 -3.12 0.31 4.93
N HIS A 111 -3.41 1.58 4.66
CA HIS A 111 -4.74 2.15 4.91
C HIS A 111 -4.96 3.47 4.16
N THR A 112 -6.03 3.53 3.38
CA THR A 112 -6.43 4.71 2.61
C THR A 112 -7.96 4.86 2.51
N HIS A 113 -8.36 6.08 2.16
CA HIS A 113 -9.71 6.44 1.69
C HIS A 113 -9.59 7.24 0.37
N THR A 114 -9.35 6.55 -0.75
CA THR A 114 -8.89 7.22 -1.97
C THR A 114 -9.85 8.25 -2.56
N PRO A 115 -11.20 8.09 -2.51
CA PRO A 115 -12.10 9.11 -3.04
C PRO A 115 -12.04 10.46 -2.32
N MET A 116 -11.55 10.47 -1.07
CA MET A 116 -11.38 11.71 -0.29
C MET A 116 -10.31 12.64 -0.88
N SER A 117 -9.60 12.25 -1.94
CA SER A 117 -8.69 13.15 -2.68
C SER A 117 -9.41 14.40 -3.22
N LEU A 118 -10.72 14.32 -3.49
CA LEU A 118 -11.55 15.47 -3.85
C LEU A 118 -11.91 16.38 -2.67
N LEU A 119 -11.71 15.89 -1.43
CA LEU A 119 -11.96 16.59 -0.17
C LEU A 119 -10.67 17.10 0.48
N ARG A 120 -9.53 16.99 -0.22
CA ARG A 120 -8.22 17.42 0.27
C ARG A 120 -8.27 18.86 0.77
N GLY A 121 -7.85 19.08 2.02
CA GLY A 121 -7.82 20.41 2.65
C GLY A 121 -9.17 20.91 3.17
N LEU A 122 -10.22 20.09 3.18
CA LEU A 122 -11.50 20.43 3.80
C LEU A 122 -11.55 20.00 5.27
N GLY A 123 -12.21 20.81 6.11
CA GLY A 123 -12.41 20.48 7.54
C GLY A 123 -11.19 20.73 8.43
N GLU A 124 -10.22 21.52 7.99
CA GLU A 124 -8.99 21.81 8.75
C GLU A 124 -9.28 22.37 10.16
N GLY A 125 -8.47 21.94 11.13
CA GLY A 125 -8.54 22.41 12.52
C GLY A 125 -9.70 21.84 13.35
N LEU A 126 -10.48 20.90 12.82
CA LEU A 126 -11.53 20.20 13.56
C LEU A 126 -10.99 18.90 14.19
N PRO A 127 -11.39 18.55 15.43
CA PRO A 127 -11.12 17.23 16.00
C PRO A 127 -11.92 16.14 15.27
N LEU A 128 -11.43 14.89 15.27
CA LEU A 128 -11.97 13.75 14.50
C LEU A 128 -13.50 13.72 14.41
N LYS A 129 -14.21 13.70 15.54
CA LYS A 129 -15.68 13.58 15.55
C LYS A 129 -16.37 14.72 14.79
N ARG A 130 -15.93 15.97 15.02
CA ARG A 130 -16.49 17.14 14.33
C ARG A 130 -16.07 17.16 12.87
N TRP A 131 -14.83 16.77 12.57
CA TRP A 131 -14.35 16.64 11.20
C TRP A 131 -15.20 15.66 10.38
N LEU A 132 -15.52 14.49 10.95
CA LEU A 132 -16.41 13.50 10.34
C LEU A 132 -17.83 14.06 10.16
N GLU A 133 -18.46 14.53 11.24
CA GLU A 133 -19.88 14.92 11.25
C GLU A 133 -20.17 16.20 10.46
N GLU A 134 -19.26 17.18 10.51
CA GLU A 134 -19.51 18.52 9.96
C GLU A 134 -18.88 18.73 8.58
N ALA A 135 -17.84 17.98 8.22
CA ALA A 135 -17.13 18.16 6.96
C ALA A 135 -17.16 16.91 6.08
N MET A 136 -16.79 15.73 6.58
CA MET A 136 -16.63 14.55 5.72
C MET A 136 -17.98 13.93 5.33
N TRP A 137 -18.74 13.38 6.27
CA TRP A 137 -19.98 12.66 5.98
C TRP A 137 -20.98 13.45 5.12
N PRO A 138 -21.18 14.77 5.32
CA PRO A 138 -22.05 15.56 4.45
C PRO A 138 -21.54 15.66 3.00
N ASN A 139 -20.23 15.79 2.79
CA ASN A 139 -19.64 15.86 1.46
C ASN A 139 -19.59 14.48 0.79
N GLU A 140 -19.25 13.42 1.53
CA GLU A 140 -19.23 12.03 1.04
C GLU A 140 -20.63 11.56 0.63
N ALA A 141 -21.66 11.89 1.42
CA ALA A 141 -23.05 11.59 1.06
C ALA A 141 -23.49 12.25 -0.26
N ALA A 142 -22.82 13.34 -0.68
CA ALA A 142 -23.07 14.01 -1.94
C ALA A 142 -22.30 13.41 -3.12
N PHE A 143 -21.37 12.48 -2.91
CA PHE A 143 -20.58 11.87 -3.98
C PHE A 143 -21.48 11.15 -5.00
N THR A 144 -21.11 11.26 -6.27
CA THR A 144 -21.61 10.40 -7.34
C THR A 144 -20.54 9.38 -7.69
N ASP A 145 -20.91 8.34 -8.45
CA ASP A 145 -19.96 7.31 -8.89
C ASP A 145 -18.80 7.94 -9.67
N GLU A 146 -19.07 8.99 -10.45
CA GLU A 146 -18.04 9.73 -11.15
C GLU A 146 -17.06 10.44 -10.20
N ASP A 147 -17.53 10.99 -9.08
CA ASP A 147 -16.61 11.66 -8.14
C ASP A 147 -15.76 10.63 -7.41
N VAL A 148 -16.33 9.48 -7.06
CA VAL A 148 -15.56 8.34 -6.54
C VAL A 148 -14.51 7.91 -7.58
N TYR A 149 -14.88 7.76 -8.85
CA TYR A 149 -13.95 7.35 -9.91
C TYR A 149 -12.79 8.33 -10.09
N TRP A 150 -13.09 9.62 -10.30
CA TRP A 150 -12.05 10.63 -10.55
C TRP A 150 -11.22 10.95 -9.30
N GLY A 151 -11.84 10.91 -8.11
CA GLY A 151 -11.11 11.01 -6.84
C GLY A 151 -10.15 9.84 -6.64
N THR A 152 -10.62 8.62 -6.90
CA THR A 152 -9.77 7.42 -6.84
C THR A 152 -8.61 7.50 -7.81
N LEU A 153 -8.85 7.88 -9.08
CA LEU A 153 -7.79 8.02 -10.07
C LEU A 153 -6.78 9.11 -9.70
N LEU A 154 -7.20 10.22 -9.09
CA LEU A 154 -6.29 11.24 -8.58
C LEU A 154 -5.39 10.69 -7.48
N ALA A 155 -5.95 9.96 -6.52
CA ALA A 155 -5.18 9.30 -5.46
C ALA A 155 -4.20 8.25 -6.00
N GLN A 156 -4.65 7.44 -6.97
CA GLN A 156 -3.80 6.43 -7.61
C GLN A 156 -2.68 7.02 -8.46
N LEU A 157 -2.93 8.15 -9.12
CA LEU A 157 -1.91 8.92 -9.82
C LEU A 157 -0.84 9.41 -8.83
N GLU A 158 -1.23 10.03 -7.72
CA GLU A 158 -0.30 10.48 -6.68
C GLU A 158 0.50 9.31 -6.08
N MET A 159 -0.17 8.19 -5.79
CA MET A 159 0.47 6.97 -5.30
C MET A 159 1.51 6.41 -6.28
N ILE A 160 1.22 6.40 -7.59
CA ILE A 160 2.19 6.01 -8.62
C ILE A 160 3.37 7.00 -8.66
N GLU A 161 3.10 8.30 -8.61
CA GLU A 161 4.14 9.33 -8.63
C GLU A 161 5.03 9.31 -7.37
N SER A 162 4.51 8.82 -6.23
CA SER A 162 5.21 8.71 -4.95
C SER A 162 5.78 7.31 -4.64
N GLY A 163 5.58 6.33 -5.51
CA GLY A 163 6.21 5.00 -5.39
C GLY A 163 5.39 3.92 -4.67
N THR A 164 4.12 4.18 -4.40
CA THR A 164 3.20 3.15 -3.91
C THR A 164 2.82 2.17 -5.03
N THR A 165 2.87 0.88 -4.71
CA THR A 165 2.55 -0.22 -5.64
C THR A 165 1.35 -1.05 -5.20
N ALA A 166 1.08 -1.07 -3.89
CA ALA A 166 -0.07 -1.72 -3.28
C ALA A 166 -0.70 -0.83 -2.22
N PHE A 167 -2.02 -0.87 -2.09
CA PHE A 167 -2.72 -0.13 -1.04
C PHE A 167 -3.94 -0.89 -0.51
N ALA A 168 -4.36 -0.60 0.72
CA ALA A 168 -5.66 -1.04 1.23
C ALA A 168 -6.67 0.10 1.18
N GLU A 169 -7.83 -0.20 0.61
CA GLU A 169 -8.96 0.70 0.50
C GLU A 169 -10.04 0.32 1.51
N MET A 170 -10.54 1.30 2.24
CA MET A 170 -11.76 1.16 3.02
C MET A 170 -12.74 2.27 2.66
N TYR A 171 -13.67 2.03 1.73
CA TYR A 171 -14.62 3.06 1.31
C TYR A 171 -15.94 2.46 0.81
N ASP A 172 -16.90 3.32 0.44
CA ASP A 172 -18.09 2.90 -0.30
C ASP A 172 -17.80 2.67 -1.79
N ARG A 173 -18.80 2.21 -2.56
CA ARG A 173 -18.75 2.09 -4.03
C ARG A 173 -17.48 1.41 -4.57
N ILE A 174 -17.10 0.30 -3.93
CA ILE A 174 -15.92 -0.49 -4.29
C ILE A 174 -15.91 -0.93 -5.76
N ASP A 175 -17.06 -1.14 -6.39
CA ASP A 175 -17.13 -1.45 -7.83
C ASP A 175 -16.49 -0.37 -8.71
N VAL A 176 -16.64 0.91 -8.33
CA VAL A 176 -16.06 2.05 -9.05
C VAL A 176 -14.56 2.13 -8.77
N ILE A 177 -14.16 1.97 -7.50
CA ILE A 177 -12.74 2.00 -7.11
C ILE A 177 -11.98 0.85 -7.78
N ALA A 178 -12.55 -0.35 -7.84
CA ALA A 178 -11.94 -1.50 -8.49
C ALA A 178 -11.70 -1.26 -9.99
N GLN A 179 -12.60 -0.55 -10.68
CA GLN A 179 -12.38 -0.16 -12.07
C GLN A 179 -11.18 0.77 -12.23
N ALA A 180 -11.07 1.78 -11.37
CA ALA A 180 -9.91 2.68 -11.34
C ALA A 180 -8.61 1.91 -11.06
N VAL A 181 -8.62 0.94 -10.12
CA VAL A 181 -7.47 0.03 -9.87
C VAL A 181 -7.08 -0.75 -11.14
N GLY A 182 -8.07 -1.25 -11.88
CA GLY A 182 -7.86 -1.92 -13.15
C GLY A 182 -7.12 -1.06 -14.17
N GLU A 183 -7.48 0.22 -14.25
CA GLU A 183 -6.90 1.21 -15.16
C GLU A 183 -5.49 1.65 -14.75
N SER A 184 -5.30 2.04 -13.48
CA SER A 184 -4.00 2.49 -12.97
C SER A 184 -2.95 1.41 -13.02
N GLY A 185 -3.36 0.16 -12.76
CA GLY A 185 -2.47 -0.98 -12.71
C GLY A 185 -1.84 -1.22 -11.35
N LEU A 186 -2.29 -0.53 -10.29
CA LEU A 186 -1.86 -0.81 -8.93
C LEU A 186 -2.41 -2.14 -8.42
N ARG A 187 -1.80 -2.64 -7.34
CA ARG A 187 -2.36 -3.70 -6.49
C ARG A 187 -3.24 -3.07 -5.43
N ALA A 188 -4.36 -3.71 -5.09
CA ALA A 188 -5.25 -3.19 -4.07
C ALA A 188 -5.87 -4.30 -3.21
N VAL A 189 -6.04 -4.01 -1.92
CA VAL A 189 -6.88 -4.81 -1.02
C VAL A 189 -8.13 -4.02 -0.71
N LEU A 190 -9.25 -4.42 -1.31
CA LEU A 190 -10.48 -3.63 -1.29
C LEU A 190 -11.42 -4.09 -0.19
N ALA A 191 -11.92 -3.16 0.62
CA ALA A 191 -12.87 -3.44 1.67
C ALA A 191 -14.02 -2.42 1.64
N ARG A 192 -15.25 -2.91 1.52
CA ARG A 192 -16.44 -2.06 1.52
C ARG A 192 -16.71 -1.61 2.95
N GLY A 193 -16.46 -0.32 3.23
CA GLY A 193 -16.64 0.28 4.54
C GLY A 193 -18.11 0.28 4.99
N MET A 194 -18.35 -0.07 6.26
CA MET A 194 -19.69 -0.20 6.81
C MET A 194 -19.83 0.58 8.10
N ILE A 195 -20.56 1.69 8.05
CA ILE A 195 -21.09 2.37 9.25
C ILE A 195 -22.36 1.62 9.68
N GLY A 196 -22.37 1.04 10.88
CA GLY A 196 -23.46 0.24 11.44
C GLY A 196 -24.62 1.04 12.07
N LEU A 197 -24.60 2.37 11.94
CA LEU A 197 -25.70 3.24 12.32
C LEU A 197 -26.90 3.08 11.36
N GLY A 198 -28.13 3.23 11.87
CA GLY A 198 -29.38 3.10 11.10
C GLY A 198 -30.27 1.95 11.59
N ASP A 199 -31.25 1.57 10.78
CA ASP A 199 -32.12 0.41 11.06
C ASP A 199 -31.48 -0.92 10.63
N GLU A 200 -32.14 -2.03 10.98
CA GLU A 200 -31.64 -3.38 10.65
C GLU A 200 -31.58 -3.62 9.14
N ALA A 201 -32.57 -3.13 8.39
CA ALA A 201 -32.62 -3.28 6.94
C ALA A 201 -31.40 -2.63 6.26
N THR A 202 -31.03 -1.42 6.71
CA THR A 202 -29.85 -0.70 6.24
C THR A 202 -28.57 -1.46 6.55
N ARG A 203 -28.39 -1.95 7.79
CA ARG A 203 -27.22 -2.75 8.17
C ARG A 203 -27.09 -4.03 7.34
N ARG A 204 -28.21 -4.74 7.16
CA ARG A 204 -28.24 -5.98 6.37
C ARG A 204 -27.90 -5.73 4.91
N ALA A 205 -28.42 -4.66 4.31
CA ALA A 205 -28.09 -4.29 2.94
C ALA A 205 -26.60 -3.94 2.80
N LYS A 206 -26.05 -3.20 3.76
CA LYS A 206 -24.63 -2.85 3.85
C LYS A 206 -23.72 -4.08 3.91
N LEU A 207 -24.05 -5.06 4.76
CA LEU A 207 -23.31 -6.31 4.88
C LEU A 207 -23.44 -7.18 3.63
N ALA A 208 -24.64 -7.28 3.05
CA ALA A 208 -24.87 -8.04 1.81
C ALA A 208 -24.05 -7.46 0.65
N GLU A 209 -23.99 -6.15 0.51
CA GLU A 209 -23.12 -5.48 -0.47
C GLU A 209 -21.64 -5.78 -0.22
N ALA A 210 -21.17 -5.68 1.03
CA ALA A 210 -19.79 -5.99 1.38
C ALA A 210 -19.38 -7.44 1.01
N ILE A 211 -20.27 -8.40 1.27
CA ILE A 211 -20.09 -9.81 0.90
C ILE A 211 -20.00 -9.99 -0.62
N ASP A 212 -20.91 -9.35 -1.35
CA ASP A 212 -21.01 -9.46 -2.81
C ASP A 212 -19.79 -8.85 -3.50
N VAL A 213 -19.38 -7.64 -3.12
CA VAL A 213 -18.17 -7.01 -3.69
C VAL A 213 -16.90 -7.76 -3.30
N ALA A 214 -16.80 -8.28 -2.08
CA ALA A 214 -15.66 -9.10 -1.66
C ALA A 214 -15.55 -10.36 -2.52
N ARG A 215 -16.65 -11.06 -2.80
CA ARG A 215 -16.66 -12.24 -3.68
C ARG A 215 -16.30 -11.88 -5.12
N ARG A 216 -16.85 -10.78 -5.64
CA ARG A 216 -16.72 -10.38 -7.05
C ARG A 216 -15.29 -9.97 -7.41
N TRP A 217 -14.65 -9.19 -6.54
CA TRP A 217 -13.37 -8.55 -6.85
C TRP A 217 -12.16 -9.34 -6.38
N HIS A 218 -12.33 -10.29 -5.46
CA HIS A 218 -11.23 -11.13 -5.03
C HIS A 218 -10.65 -11.94 -6.20
N GLY A 219 -9.35 -11.79 -6.46
CA GLY A 219 -8.64 -12.42 -7.57
C GLY A 219 -8.73 -11.66 -8.89
N ALA A 220 -9.41 -10.50 -8.93
CA ALA A 220 -9.52 -9.70 -10.14
C ALA A 220 -8.15 -9.18 -10.62
N TYR A 221 -8.09 -8.82 -11.91
CA TYR A 221 -6.90 -8.27 -12.58
C TYR A 221 -5.63 -9.12 -12.39
N GLY A 222 -5.74 -10.45 -12.53
CA GLY A 222 -4.60 -11.37 -12.39
C GLY A 222 -4.15 -11.59 -10.94
N GLY A 223 -5.08 -11.42 -9.98
CA GLY A 223 -4.80 -11.52 -8.55
C GLY A 223 -4.17 -10.27 -7.95
N ARG A 224 -4.16 -9.13 -8.66
CA ARG A 224 -3.74 -7.84 -8.08
C ARG A 224 -4.78 -7.24 -7.15
N VAL A 225 -6.03 -7.69 -7.23
CA VAL A 225 -7.06 -7.30 -6.27
C VAL A 225 -7.40 -8.46 -5.35
N THR A 226 -7.24 -8.22 -4.06
CA THR A 226 -7.78 -9.06 -2.98
C THR A 226 -8.78 -8.23 -2.16
N THR A 227 -9.44 -8.83 -1.18
CA THR A 227 -10.57 -8.19 -0.50
C THR A 227 -10.61 -8.52 0.98
N MET A 228 -11.08 -7.57 1.78
CA MET A 228 -11.41 -7.71 3.20
C MET A 228 -12.87 -7.32 3.45
N ILE A 229 -13.35 -7.54 4.68
CA ILE A 229 -14.66 -7.05 5.14
C ILE A 229 -14.41 -5.94 6.17
N ALA A 230 -15.10 -4.79 6.03
CA ALA A 230 -14.75 -3.58 6.77
C ALA A 230 -15.90 -2.96 7.59
N PRO A 231 -16.15 -3.39 8.83
CA PRO A 231 -16.91 -2.58 9.77
C PRO A 231 -16.08 -1.34 10.13
N HIS A 232 -16.71 -0.16 10.22
CA HIS A 232 -15.98 1.09 10.41
C HIS A 232 -15.24 1.15 11.77
N SER A 233 -15.95 1.04 12.89
CA SER A 233 -15.39 1.10 14.24
C SER A 233 -16.40 0.66 15.31
N ALA A 234 -15.96 0.43 16.55
CA ALA A 234 -16.84 0.05 17.67
C ALA A 234 -17.81 1.17 18.07
N TYR A 235 -17.45 2.45 17.85
CA TYR A 235 -18.33 3.56 18.17
C TYR A 235 -19.48 3.72 17.16
N THR A 236 -19.29 3.28 15.91
CA THR A 236 -20.28 3.36 14.83
C THR A 236 -21.00 2.05 14.50
N CYS A 237 -20.50 0.92 14.99
CA CYS A 237 -21.04 -0.41 14.73
C CYS A 237 -21.43 -1.09 16.05
N PRO A 238 -22.73 -1.29 16.32
CA PRO A 238 -23.19 -2.01 17.50
C PRO A 238 -22.65 -3.45 17.55
N GLU A 239 -22.43 -3.98 18.75
CA GLU A 239 -21.87 -5.33 18.95
C GLU A 239 -22.62 -6.45 18.20
N PRO A 240 -23.97 -6.50 18.15
CA PRO A 240 -24.66 -7.52 17.36
C PRO A 240 -24.29 -7.47 15.87
N PHE A 241 -24.16 -6.27 15.31
CA PHE A 241 -23.75 -6.10 13.92
C PHE A 241 -22.29 -6.49 13.70
N LEU A 242 -21.40 -6.16 14.64
CA LEU A 242 -20.01 -6.61 14.62
C LEU A 242 -19.91 -8.15 14.59
N ARG A 243 -20.75 -8.85 15.36
CA ARG A 243 -20.82 -10.31 15.36
C ARG A 243 -21.25 -10.88 14.00
N GLU A 244 -22.30 -10.32 13.39
CA GLU A 244 -22.74 -10.70 12.04
C GLU A 244 -21.63 -10.47 10.98
N VAL A 245 -20.89 -9.36 11.10
CA VAL A 245 -19.76 -9.05 10.22
C VAL A 245 -18.62 -10.05 10.39
N ALA A 246 -18.29 -10.42 11.64
CA ALA A 246 -17.27 -11.42 11.93
C ALA A 246 -17.65 -12.81 11.39
N GLU A 247 -18.90 -13.23 11.55
CA GLU A 247 -19.43 -14.46 10.97
C GLU A 247 -19.30 -14.46 9.44
N ALA A 248 -19.73 -13.38 8.78
CA ALA A 248 -19.60 -13.25 7.34
C ALA A 248 -18.15 -13.29 6.86
N ALA A 249 -17.23 -12.62 7.55
CA ALA A 249 -15.80 -12.63 7.20
C ALA A 249 -15.20 -14.04 7.30
N ARG A 250 -15.55 -14.79 8.36
CA ARG A 250 -15.13 -16.21 8.52
C ARG A 250 -15.71 -17.11 7.44
N ASP A 251 -17.01 -16.99 7.15
CA ASP A 251 -17.68 -17.79 6.12
C ASP A 251 -17.11 -17.54 4.72
N LEU A 252 -16.70 -16.30 4.43
CA LEU A 252 -16.02 -15.97 3.18
C LEU A 252 -14.52 -16.32 3.22
N GLY A 253 -13.94 -16.59 4.39
CA GLY A 253 -12.51 -16.76 4.59
C GLY A 253 -11.71 -15.50 4.24
N ARG A 254 -12.18 -14.33 4.66
CA ARG A 254 -11.55 -13.03 4.34
C ARG A 254 -11.15 -12.29 5.62
N PRO A 255 -10.05 -11.51 5.59
CA PRO A 255 -9.66 -10.70 6.74
C PRO A 255 -10.66 -9.58 7.04
N ILE A 256 -10.61 -9.06 8.27
CA ILE A 256 -11.30 -7.84 8.68
C ILE A 256 -10.37 -6.62 8.51
N HIS A 257 -10.91 -5.47 8.10
CA HIS A 257 -10.26 -4.16 8.20
C HIS A 257 -11.13 -3.20 9.02
N THR A 258 -10.62 -2.59 10.10
CA THR A 258 -11.43 -1.67 10.93
C THR A 258 -10.60 -0.58 11.61
N HIS A 259 -11.20 0.56 11.97
CA HIS A 259 -10.56 1.52 12.87
C HIS A 259 -10.65 1.03 14.32
N LEU A 260 -9.57 1.19 15.09
CA LEU A 260 -9.54 0.77 16.49
C LEU A 260 -8.83 1.80 17.37
N ALA A 261 -9.54 2.29 18.40
CA ALA A 261 -8.98 3.08 19.49
C ALA A 261 -8.13 4.26 18.99
N GLU A 262 -8.68 5.03 18.05
CA GLU A 262 -7.96 6.13 17.41
C GLU A 262 -7.81 7.32 18.38
N THR A 263 -8.87 7.64 19.13
CA THR A 263 -8.92 8.79 20.04
C THR A 263 -9.36 8.40 21.46
N GLU A 264 -8.94 9.17 22.46
CA GLU A 264 -9.45 9.00 23.83
C GLU A 264 -10.96 9.23 23.91
N ALA A 265 -11.50 10.15 23.08
CA ALA A 265 -12.92 10.47 23.04
C ALA A 265 -13.76 9.28 22.53
N GLU A 266 -13.30 8.61 21.48
CA GLU A 266 -13.89 7.35 21.00
C GLU A 266 -13.91 6.30 22.12
N GLU A 267 -12.76 6.08 22.77
CA GLU A 267 -12.64 5.09 23.83
C GLU A 267 -13.54 5.40 25.03
N ALA A 268 -13.68 6.69 25.38
CA ALA A 268 -14.60 7.13 26.43
C ALA A 268 -16.06 6.88 26.05
N GLU A 269 -16.46 7.15 24.80
CA GLU A 269 -17.81 6.89 24.32
C GLU A 269 -18.16 5.39 24.36
N VAL A 270 -17.26 4.55 23.85
CA VAL A 270 -17.47 3.09 23.84
C VAL A 270 -17.53 2.53 25.26
N ARG A 271 -16.66 2.99 26.17
CA ARG A 271 -16.71 2.61 27.60
C ARG A 271 -18.01 3.06 28.26
N ALA A 272 -18.47 4.28 28.01
CA ALA A 272 -19.72 4.77 28.57
C ALA A 272 -20.93 3.94 28.14
N ARG A 273 -20.94 3.47 26.87
CA ARG A 273 -22.04 2.68 26.32
C ARG A 273 -21.99 1.20 26.70
N THR A 274 -20.80 0.63 26.85
CA THR A 274 -20.62 -0.84 26.90
C THR A 274 -19.93 -1.36 28.16
N GLY A 275 -19.35 -0.47 28.99
CA GLY A 275 -18.50 -0.81 30.13
C GLY A 275 -17.12 -1.37 29.74
N ARG A 276 -16.78 -1.44 28.45
CA ARG A 276 -15.59 -2.10 27.90
C ARG A 276 -14.85 -1.17 26.92
N SER A 277 -13.58 -1.43 26.64
CA SER A 277 -12.84 -0.74 25.57
C SER A 277 -13.30 -1.20 24.18
N SER A 278 -12.96 -0.45 23.12
CA SER A 278 -13.26 -0.86 21.75
C SER A 278 -12.62 -2.20 21.40
N ALA A 279 -11.37 -2.42 21.81
CA ALA A 279 -10.67 -3.68 21.56
C ALA A 279 -11.40 -4.88 22.17
N ARG A 280 -11.90 -4.75 23.41
CA ARG A 280 -12.66 -5.81 24.09
C ARG A 280 -14.00 -6.06 23.44
N VAL A 281 -14.73 -5.01 23.07
CA VAL A 281 -16.01 -5.14 22.34
C VAL A 281 -15.82 -5.90 21.03
N MET A 282 -14.79 -5.55 20.25
CA MET A 282 -14.50 -6.21 18.97
C MET A 282 -14.04 -7.66 19.15
N LEU A 283 -13.20 -7.92 20.16
CA LEU A 283 -12.74 -9.28 20.48
C LEU A 283 -13.90 -10.19 20.90
N GLU A 284 -14.81 -9.71 21.76
CA GLU A 284 -15.98 -10.46 22.21
C GLU A 284 -17.05 -10.63 21.10
N ALA A 285 -17.08 -9.71 20.14
CA ALA A 285 -17.87 -9.87 18.92
C ALA A 285 -17.26 -10.89 17.93
N GLY A 286 -16.03 -11.33 18.15
CA GLY A 286 -15.33 -12.32 17.33
C GLY A 286 -14.63 -11.74 16.09
N LEU A 287 -14.44 -10.41 16.00
CA LEU A 287 -13.77 -9.77 14.86
C LEU A 287 -12.32 -10.24 14.70
N PHE A 288 -11.69 -10.65 15.80
CA PHE A 288 -10.29 -11.09 15.84
C PHE A 288 -10.16 -12.61 16.02
N ASP A 289 -11.21 -13.37 15.72
CA ASP A 289 -11.14 -14.85 15.64
C ASP A 289 -10.48 -15.33 14.34
N GLY A 290 -10.32 -14.42 13.37
CA GLY A 290 -9.58 -14.64 12.14
C GLY A 290 -8.62 -13.48 11.87
N PRO A 291 -7.93 -13.50 10.71
CA PRO A 291 -6.97 -12.46 10.36
C PRO A 291 -7.62 -11.07 10.31
N ALA A 292 -7.00 -10.07 10.93
CA ALA A 292 -7.53 -8.71 10.96
C ALA A 292 -6.44 -7.66 10.83
N LEU A 293 -6.78 -6.54 10.20
CA LEU A 293 -6.00 -5.32 10.11
C LEU A 293 -6.76 -4.20 10.81
N VAL A 294 -6.11 -3.55 11.77
CA VAL A 294 -6.67 -2.41 12.50
C VAL A 294 -5.91 -1.13 12.18
N ALA A 295 -6.63 -0.07 11.86
CA ALA A 295 -6.05 1.25 11.65
C ALA A 295 -5.91 2.01 12.98
N HIS A 296 -4.85 2.81 13.08
CA HIS A 296 -4.49 3.70 14.19
C HIS A 296 -3.98 3.02 15.46
N ALA A 297 -4.84 2.32 16.23
CA ALA A 297 -4.48 1.61 17.46
C ALA A 297 -3.76 2.47 18.54
N VAL A 298 -4.05 3.78 18.60
CA VAL A 298 -3.32 4.76 19.42
C VAL A 298 -3.50 4.50 20.92
N TYR A 299 -4.74 4.24 21.35
CA TYR A 299 -5.11 4.11 22.76
C TYR A 299 -5.45 2.68 23.15
N LEU A 300 -4.43 1.83 23.14
CA LEU A 300 -4.51 0.45 23.64
C LEU A 300 -3.63 0.25 24.86
N SER A 301 -4.15 -0.49 25.84
CA SER A 301 -3.35 -0.97 26.97
C SER A 301 -2.37 -2.07 26.53
N ASP A 302 -1.33 -2.27 27.33
CA ASP A 302 -0.32 -3.30 27.11
C ASP A 302 -0.93 -4.72 27.03
N ASP A 303 -1.98 -4.99 27.80
CA ASP A 303 -2.70 -6.27 27.76
C ASP A 303 -3.54 -6.43 26.49
N GLU A 304 -4.14 -5.35 26.00
CA GLU A 304 -4.85 -5.38 24.72
C GLU A 304 -3.89 -5.60 23.56
N LEU A 305 -2.72 -4.95 23.58
CA LEU A 305 -1.68 -5.16 22.56
C LEU A 305 -1.19 -6.61 22.53
N ARG A 306 -0.99 -7.24 23.70
CA ARG A 306 -0.64 -8.67 23.78
C ARG A 306 -1.74 -9.55 23.19
N LEU A 307 -3.01 -9.26 23.49
CA LEU A 307 -4.14 -10.00 22.93
C LEU A 307 -4.23 -9.85 21.41
N LEU A 308 -3.98 -8.66 20.87
CA LEU A 308 -3.91 -8.44 19.43
C LEU A 308 -2.78 -9.28 18.80
N ALA A 309 -1.60 -9.32 19.44
CA ALA A 309 -0.47 -10.12 18.98
C ALA A 309 -0.78 -11.63 18.99
N GLU A 310 -1.41 -12.13 20.05
CA GLU A 310 -1.87 -13.52 20.14
C GLU A 310 -2.89 -13.91 19.07
N ARG A 311 -3.63 -12.93 18.54
CA ARG A 311 -4.66 -13.14 17.50
C ARG A 311 -4.19 -12.83 16.08
N ASP A 312 -2.88 -12.60 15.88
CA ASP A 312 -2.31 -12.15 14.59
C ASP A 312 -3.04 -10.92 14.01
N VAL A 313 -3.48 -10.01 14.88
CA VAL A 313 -4.03 -8.73 14.46
C VAL A 313 -2.88 -7.81 14.06
N ARG A 314 -2.99 -7.27 12.85
CA ARG A 314 -1.98 -6.43 12.20
C ARG A 314 -2.40 -4.97 12.33
N ILE A 315 -1.45 -4.04 12.32
CA ILE A 315 -1.71 -2.61 12.52
C ILE A 315 -1.32 -1.81 11.27
N ALA A 316 -2.22 -0.97 10.80
CA ALA A 316 -1.91 0.14 9.88
C ALA A 316 -1.65 1.41 10.71
N HIS A 317 -0.39 1.81 10.79
CA HIS A 317 0.04 3.01 11.51
C HIS A 317 -0.09 4.25 10.62
N ASN A 318 -0.91 5.22 11.04
CA ASN A 318 -1.19 6.45 10.28
C ASN A 318 -0.64 7.70 11.01
N PRO A 319 0.68 7.88 11.13
CA PRO A 319 1.24 8.91 12.01
C PRO A 319 0.86 10.34 11.61
N VAL A 320 0.82 10.68 10.32
CA VAL A 320 0.42 12.05 9.92
C VAL A 320 -1.03 12.32 10.28
N SER A 321 -1.95 11.40 9.95
CA SER A 321 -3.37 11.54 10.30
C SER A 321 -3.61 11.66 11.80
N ASN A 322 -2.97 10.78 12.58
CA ASN A 322 -3.06 10.80 14.03
C ASN A 322 -2.62 12.13 14.64
N LEU A 323 -1.57 12.76 14.10
CA LEU A 323 -1.15 14.09 14.54
C LEU A 323 -2.10 15.18 14.07
N LYS A 324 -2.51 15.14 12.80
CA LYS A 324 -3.30 16.19 12.16
C LYS A 324 -4.69 16.34 12.77
N LEU A 325 -5.33 15.22 13.13
CA LEU A 325 -6.63 15.21 13.79
C LEU A 325 -6.55 15.38 15.31
N GLY A 326 -5.34 15.50 15.86
CA GLY A 326 -5.12 15.58 17.30
C GLY A 326 -5.45 14.26 18.02
N SER A 327 -5.43 13.14 17.30
CA SER A 327 -5.72 11.81 17.84
C SER A 327 -4.65 11.39 18.85
N GLY A 328 -3.37 11.54 18.54
CA GLY A 328 -2.27 11.27 19.49
C GLY A 328 -1.03 10.67 18.86
N ILE A 329 -0.10 10.16 19.69
CA ILE A 329 1.14 9.51 19.24
C ILE A 329 1.10 8.04 19.63
N ALA A 330 1.00 7.18 18.61
CA ALA A 330 0.88 5.74 18.81
C ALA A 330 2.20 5.12 19.33
N PRO A 331 2.12 4.04 20.13
CA PRO A 331 3.29 3.40 20.75
C PRO A 331 4.04 2.45 19.79
N LEU A 332 4.51 2.95 18.64
CA LEU A 332 5.10 2.13 17.57
C LEU A 332 6.24 1.21 18.06
N ALA A 333 7.19 1.74 18.84
CA ALA A 333 8.30 0.94 19.35
C ALA A 333 7.79 -0.25 20.19
N ARG A 334 6.77 -0.01 21.03
CA ARG A 334 6.14 -1.05 21.84
C ARG A 334 5.43 -2.10 21.00
N TRP A 335 4.77 -1.71 19.91
CA TRP A 335 4.15 -2.68 19.01
C TRP A 335 5.18 -3.64 18.42
N LEU A 336 6.32 -3.10 17.97
CA LEU A 336 7.41 -3.88 17.40
C LEU A 336 8.07 -4.81 18.44
N GLU A 337 8.26 -4.34 19.67
CA GLU A 337 8.75 -5.17 20.78
C GLU A 337 7.85 -6.36 21.09
N LEU A 338 6.53 -6.18 20.96
CA LEU A 338 5.53 -7.23 21.17
C LEU A 338 5.40 -8.16 19.95
N GLY A 339 6.14 -7.91 18.87
CA GLY A 339 6.11 -8.72 17.66
C GLY A 339 4.86 -8.53 16.79
N LEU A 340 4.11 -7.44 16.98
CA LEU A 340 2.98 -7.11 16.13
C LEU A 340 3.45 -6.81 14.70
N VAL A 341 2.67 -7.28 13.71
CA VAL A 341 2.88 -6.91 12.31
C VAL A 341 2.35 -5.49 12.10
N VAL A 342 3.21 -4.59 11.65
CA VAL A 342 2.86 -3.18 11.42
C VAL A 342 3.22 -2.77 9.99
N GLY A 343 2.28 -2.10 9.32
CA GLY A 343 2.48 -1.38 8.07
C GLY A 343 2.19 0.11 8.23
N LEU A 344 2.67 0.94 7.32
CA LEU A 344 2.32 2.38 7.29
C LEU A 344 1.08 2.61 6.42
N GLY A 345 0.16 3.43 6.91
CA GLY A 345 -0.96 3.94 6.13
C GLY A 345 -0.95 5.46 6.09
N THR A 346 -1.51 6.04 5.03
CA THR A 346 -1.64 7.50 4.90
C THR A 346 -3.00 8.00 5.39
N ASP A 347 -3.96 7.08 5.60
CA ASP A 347 -5.37 7.42 5.76
C ASP A 347 -5.89 8.17 4.50
N GLY A 348 -7.00 8.89 4.59
CA GLY A 348 -7.52 9.76 3.55
C GLY A 348 -6.74 11.08 3.41
N PRO A 349 -6.57 11.62 2.20
CA PRO A 349 -5.89 12.90 1.97
C PRO A 349 -6.65 14.13 2.51
N ALA A 350 -7.80 13.96 3.17
CA ALA A 350 -8.46 15.03 3.92
C ALA A 350 -8.00 15.11 5.39
N SER A 351 -7.38 14.07 5.92
CA SER A 351 -6.77 14.01 7.26
C SER A 351 -5.25 13.89 7.22
N ASN A 352 -4.60 14.02 6.05
CA ASN A 352 -3.14 13.89 5.91
C ASN A 352 -2.35 15.19 5.61
N ASN A 353 -2.25 15.73 4.40
CA ASN A 353 -3.15 15.67 3.26
C ASN A 353 -2.46 15.22 1.94
N ASN A 354 -1.48 14.32 2.00
CA ASN A 354 -0.89 13.67 0.83
C ASN A 354 -0.97 12.14 0.93
N LEU A 355 -0.54 11.44 -0.12
CA LEU A 355 -0.43 9.98 -0.16
C LEU A 355 1.03 9.52 -0.34
N ASP A 356 1.96 10.23 0.29
CA ASP A 356 3.40 9.99 0.22
C ASP A 356 3.90 9.20 1.44
N LEU A 357 4.18 7.91 1.25
CA LEU A 357 4.70 7.05 2.31
C LEU A 357 6.12 7.41 2.78
N PHE A 358 6.88 8.23 2.05
CA PHE A 358 8.14 8.76 2.58
C PHE A 358 7.92 9.69 3.77
N ASP A 359 6.85 10.49 3.74
CA ASP A 359 6.48 11.36 4.87
C ASP A 359 6.03 10.53 6.08
N GLU A 360 5.18 9.51 5.86
CA GLU A 360 4.75 8.58 6.92
C GLU A 360 5.95 7.85 7.55
N MET A 361 6.86 7.35 6.72
CA MET A 361 8.03 6.60 7.15
C MET A 361 8.98 7.46 7.99
N ARG A 362 9.24 8.69 7.53
CA ARG A 362 10.04 9.67 8.28
C ARG A 362 9.38 9.96 9.62
N LEU A 363 8.08 10.23 9.63
CA LEU A 363 7.38 10.64 10.82
C LEU A 363 7.26 9.51 11.84
N ALA A 364 6.92 8.29 11.41
CA ALA A 364 6.90 7.09 12.25
C ALA A 364 8.22 6.91 13.01
N SER A 365 9.34 7.01 12.30
CA SER A 365 10.69 6.89 12.85
C SER A 365 11.02 7.97 13.88
N LEU A 366 10.71 9.23 13.59
CA LEU A 366 11.03 10.36 14.48
C LEU A 366 10.11 10.42 15.70
N LEU A 367 8.81 10.12 15.53
CA LEU A 367 7.85 10.08 16.63
C LEU A 367 8.19 8.98 17.62
N ALA A 368 8.55 7.79 17.16
CA ALA A 368 8.98 6.71 18.04
C ALA A 368 10.18 7.13 18.90
N LYS A 369 11.21 7.74 18.30
CA LYS A 369 12.38 8.24 19.03
C LYS A 369 12.02 9.29 20.07
N GLY A 370 11.19 10.26 19.69
CA GLY A 370 10.75 11.33 20.60
C GLY A 370 9.90 10.81 21.76
N ARG A 371 8.97 9.90 21.47
CA ARG A 371 8.06 9.29 22.45
C ARG A 371 8.81 8.44 23.47
N GLU A 372 9.68 7.53 22.99
CA GLU A 372 10.46 6.64 23.87
C GLU A 372 11.66 7.32 24.53
N LYS A 373 12.01 8.53 24.07
CA LYS A 373 13.26 9.23 24.45
C LYS A 373 14.51 8.38 24.17
N ASP A 374 14.45 7.60 23.11
CA ASP A 374 15.52 6.72 22.64
C ASP A 374 15.82 7.01 21.17
N ALA A 375 17.02 7.53 20.89
CA ALA A 375 17.45 7.85 19.53
C ALA A 375 17.63 6.59 18.64
N ALA A 376 17.74 5.40 19.22
CA ALA A 376 17.86 4.14 18.50
C ALA A 376 16.50 3.54 18.09
N ALA A 377 15.39 3.99 18.69
CA ALA A 377 14.07 3.45 18.42
C ALA A 377 13.68 3.58 16.94
N VAL A 378 13.23 2.49 16.31
CA VAL A 378 12.80 2.44 14.90
C VAL A 378 13.87 3.02 13.94
N PRO A 379 15.01 2.34 13.75
CA PRO A 379 16.06 2.81 12.85
C PRO A 379 15.59 2.84 11.37
N PRO A 380 16.33 3.48 10.45
CA PRO A 380 15.95 3.60 9.04
C PRO A 380 15.55 2.28 8.37
N ALA A 381 16.30 1.20 8.61
CA ALA A 381 15.97 -0.12 8.06
C ALA A 381 14.58 -0.61 8.52
N ALA A 382 14.23 -0.42 9.79
CA ALA A 382 12.93 -0.79 10.33
C ALA A 382 11.82 0.11 9.75
N ALA A 383 12.05 1.42 9.65
CA ALA A 383 11.08 2.36 9.08
C ALA A 383 10.76 2.02 7.60
N LEU A 384 11.78 1.69 6.80
CA LEU A 384 11.59 1.23 5.42
C LEU A 384 10.90 -0.13 5.34
N GLU A 385 11.16 -1.03 6.28
CA GLU A 385 10.44 -2.31 6.36
C GLU A 385 8.93 -2.07 6.59
N LEU A 386 8.53 -1.14 7.46
CA LEU A 386 7.11 -0.79 7.67
C LEU A 386 6.41 -0.34 6.38
N ALA A 387 7.13 0.39 5.51
CA ALA A 387 6.62 0.88 4.23
C ALA A 387 6.65 -0.15 3.10
N THR A 388 7.29 -1.31 3.29
CA THR A 388 7.50 -2.33 2.25
C THR A 388 7.03 -3.71 2.70
N ALA A 389 7.93 -4.55 3.23
CA ALA A 389 7.59 -5.92 3.64
C ALA A 389 6.63 -5.97 4.83
N GLY A 390 6.74 -5.02 5.76
CA GLY A 390 5.81 -4.84 6.88
C GLY A 390 4.42 -4.47 6.41
N GLY A 391 4.30 -3.53 5.46
CA GLY A 391 3.04 -3.20 4.79
C GLY A 391 2.45 -4.38 4.00
N ALA A 392 3.26 -5.10 3.23
CA ALA A 392 2.82 -6.30 2.50
C ALA A 392 2.26 -7.36 3.46
N LYS A 393 2.98 -7.62 4.56
CA LYS A 393 2.50 -8.50 5.64
C LYS A 393 1.22 -7.93 6.24
N ALA A 394 1.14 -6.65 6.59
CA ALA A 394 -0.08 -6.05 7.15
C ALA A 394 -1.31 -6.28 6.25
N LEU A 395 -1.10 -6.26 4.92
CA LEU A 395 -2.14 -6.48 3.91
C LEU A 395 -2.38 -7.94 3.51
N PHE A 396 -1.75 -8.91 4.19
CA PHE A 396 -1.86 -10.34 3.88
C PHE A 396 -1.37 -10.67 2.45
N LEU A 397 -0.41 -9.90 1.94
CA LEU A 397 0.21 -10.10 0.64
C LEU A 397 1.56 -10.80 0.83
N GLU A 398 1.66 -12.05 0.35
CA GLU A 398 2.84 -12.90 0.60
C GLU A 398 3.93 -12.76 -0.45
N ASP A 399 3.58 -12.35 -1.67
CA ASP A 399 4.48 -12.34 -2.83
C ASP A 399 4.93 -10.94 -3.27
N VAL A 400 4.92 -9.95 -2.37
CA VAL A 400 5.39 -8.57 -2.62
C VAL A 400 6.16 -7.99 -1.42
N GLY A 401 6.68 -6.76 -1.56
CA GLY A 401 7.33 -6.04 -0.46
C GLY A 401 8.79 -6.43 -0.22
N ARG A 402 9.35 -7.36 -1.02
CA ARG A 402 10.78 -7.70 -1.03
C ARG A 402 11.29 -7.88 -2.46
N LEU A 403 12.56 -7.57 -2.67
CA LEU A 403 13.26 -7.90 -3.91
C LEU A 403 13.91 -9.29 -3.72
N ALA A 404 13.19 -10.36 -4.03
CA ALA A 404 13.70 -11.73 -3.86
C ALA A 404 13.15 -12.66 -4.95
N PRO A 405 13.87 -13.73 -5.33
CA PRO A 405 13.36 -14.71 -6.29
C PRO A 405 11.98 -15.23 -5.89
N GLY A 406 11.09 -15.34 -6.86
CA GLY A 406 9.70 -15.77 -6.67
C GLY A 406 8.72 -14.65 -6.30
N MET A 407 9.19 -13.51 -5.79
CA MET A 407 8.33 -12.34 -5.53
C MET A 407 7.81 -11.74 -6.85
N ARG A 408 6.64 -11.11 -6.82
CA ARG A 408 6.15 -10.25 -7.91
C ARG A 408 7.13 -9.10 -8.10
N ALA A 409 7.30 -8.67 -9.34
CA ALA A 409 8.08 -7.48 -9.65
C ALA A 409 7.25 -6.21 -9.38
N ASP A 410 7.01 -5.96 -8.09
CA ASP A 410 6.44 -4.73 -7.54
C ASP A 410 7.61 -3.94 -6.93
N LEU A 411 8.14 -2.96 -7.67
CA LEU A 411 9.36 -2.24 -7.33
C LEU A 411 9.33 -0.78 -7.72
N ILE A 412 10.21 0.00 -7.10
CA ILE A 412 10.45 1.40 -7.46
C ILE A 412 11.92 1.67 -7.71
N VAL A 413 12.17 2.65 -8.57
CA VAL A 413 13.50 3.18 -8.86
C VAL A 413 13.57 4.60 -8.32
N ILE A 414 14.53 4.87 -7.45
CA ILE A 414 14.80 6.18 -6.86
C ILE A 414 15.97 6.84 -7.59
N ASP A 415 15.82 8.12 -7.92
CA ASP A 415 16.90 8.99 -8.38
C ASP A 415 17.54 9.74 -7.19
N PRO A 416 18.75 9.36 -6.74
CA PRO A 416 19.43 10.03 -5.65
C PRO A 416 20.21 11.29 -6.11
N SER A 417 19.90 11.89 -7.25
CA SER A 417 20.62 13.07 -7.80
C SER A 417 20.39 14.36 -7.03
N SER A 418 19.36 14.43 -6.19
CA SER A 418 19.08 15.59 -5.36
C SER A 418 20.23 15.88 -4.38
N VAL A 419 20.48 17.17 -4.11
CA VAL A 419 21.46 17.62 -3.11
C VAL A 419 21.23 17.02 -1.71
N ARG A 420 20.01 16.52 -1.44
CA ARG A 420 19.63 15.86 -0.18
C ARG A 420 20.33 14.51 0.05
N TYR A 421 20.95 13.92 -0.97
CA TYR A 421 21.68 12.65 -0.87
C TYR A 421 23.20 12.84 -0.77
N VAL A 422 23.70 14.08 -0.73
CA VAL A 422 25.13 14.41 -0.74
C VAL A 422 25.55 15.06 0.59
N PRO A 423 26.66 14.63 1.23
CA PRO A 423 27.51 13.48 0.87
C PRO A 423 26.86 12.12 1.17
N ALA A 424 27.07 11.13 0.30
CA ALA A 424 26.42 9.81 0.38
C ALA A 424 27.04 8.89 1.46
N HIS A 425 27.03 9.32 2.73
CA HIS A 425 27.55 8.53 3.86
C HIS A 425 26.67 7.32 4.18
N ASP A 426 25.35 7.52 4.24
CA ASP A 426 24.36 6.48 4.50
C ASP A 426 23.10 6.78 3.69
N LEU A 427 23.03 6.18 2.51
CA LEU A 427 21.90 6.35 1.59
C LEU A 427 20.59 5.76 2.15
N LEU A 428 20.66 4.74 3.02
CA LEU A 428 19.45 4.19 3.63
C LEU A 428 18.86 5.17 4.64
N SER A 429 19.72 5.78 5.46
CA SER A 429 19.33 6.89 6.33
C SER A 429 18.76 8.07 5.53
N HIS A 430 19.39 8.42 4.39
CA HIS A 430 18.86 9.46 3.51
C HIS A 430 17.48 9.13 2.95
N LEU A 431 17.21 7.90 2.51
CA LEU A 431 15.89 7.51 2.01
C LEU A 431 14.79 7.75 3.06
N VAL A 432 15.07 7.47 4.34
CA VAL A 432 14.08 7.62 5.41
C VAL A 432 13.95 9.07 5.89
N TYR A 433 15.06 9.76 6.12
CA TYR A 433 15.00 11.09 6.72
C TYR A 433 14.95 12.22 5.69
N ASN A 434 15.44 12.03 4.48
CA ASN A 434 15.52 13.08 3.46
C ASN A 434 14.69 12.76 2.20
N GLY A 435 14.36 11.50 1.99
CA GLY A 435 13.61 11.01 0.84
C GLY A 435 12.24 11.63 0.74
N ARG A 436 11.76 11.76 -0.50
CA ARG A 436 10.43 12.26 -0.85
C ARG A 436 9.90 11.37 -1.97
N GLY A 437 8.58 11.28 -2.12
CA GLY A 437 7.96 10.63 -3.27
C GLY A 437 8.43 11.23 -4.61
N THR A 438 8.80 12.51 -4.64
CA THR A 438 9.36 13.16 -5.83
C THR A 438 10.75 12.63 -6.25
N ASP A 439 11.44 11.88 -5.40
CA ASP A 439 12.69 11.18 -5.76
C ASP A 439 12.42 9.88 -6.52
N VAL A 440 11.16 9.40 -6.55
CA VAL A 440 10.77 8.22 -7.32
C VAL A 440 10.81 8.58 -8.81
N GLU A 441 11.63 7.83 -9.55
CA GLU A 441 11.82 7.98 -10.98
C GLU A 441 10.91 7.01 -11.76
N SER A 442 10.76 5.77 -11.29
CA SER A 442 9.98 4.74 -11.98
C SER A 442 9.28 3.80 -11.01
N VAL A 443 8.12 3.27 -11.42
CA VAL A 443 7.28 2.35 -10.62
C VAL A 443 6.83 1.20 -11.50
N MET A 444 6.98 -0.01 -10.99
CA MET A 444 6.56 -1.25 -11.62
C MET A 444 5.62 -2.02 -10.70
N VAL A 445 4.57 -2.61 -11.27
CA VAL A 445 3.67 -3.55 -10.60
C VAL A 445 3.48 -4.76 -11.49
N ASP A 446 3.67 -5.96 -10.94
CA ASP A 446 3.52 -7.24 -11.62
C ASP A 446 4.34 -7.31 -12.93
N GLY A 447 5.56 -6.75 -12.90
CA GLY A 447 6.46 -6.69 -14.05
C GLY A 447 6.12 -5.64 -15.11
N ARG A 448 5.05 -4.85 -14.91
CA ARG A 448 4.63 -3.78 -15.82
C ARG A 448 5.00 -2.42 -15.26
N TRP A 449 5.74 -1.62 -16.03
CA TRP A 449 5.97 -0.21 -15.71
C TRP A 449 4.65 0.57 -15.70
N LEU A 450 4.31 1.17 -14.56
CA LEU A 450 3.22 2.13 -14.41
C LEU A 450 3.74 3.56 -14.60
N MET A 451 4.97 3.81 -14.16
CA MET A 451 5.72 5.03 -14.40
C MET A 451 7.15 4.68 -14.83
N TRP A 452 7.67 5.37 -15.83
CA TRP A 452 9.07 5.24 -16.26
C TRP A 452 9.67 6.61 -16.47
N ARG A 453 10.79 6.90 -15.80
CA ARG A 453 11.49 8.20 -15.87
C ARG A 453 10.53 9.39 -15.71
N ARG A 454 9.73 9.34 -14.64
CA ARG A 454 8.70 10.33 -14.25
C ARG A 454 7.57 10.53 -15.26
N THR A 455 7.45 9.64 -16.24
CA THR A 455 6.32 9.61 -17.17
C THR A 455 5.38 8.49 -16.77
N VAL A 456 4.17 8.83 -16.32
CA VAL A 456 3.11 7.86 -16.03
C VAL A 456 2.60 7.28 -17.35
N LEU A 457 2.51 5.95 -17.43
CA LEU A 457 2.25 5.19 -18.66
C LEU A 457 0.83 4.62 -18.73
N THR A 458 0.10 4.62 -17.61
CA THR A 458 -1.20 3.96 -17.48
C THR A 458 -2.37 4.92 -17.33
N LEU A 459 -2.11 6.16 -16.91
CA LEU A 459 -3.13 7.17 -16.59
C LEU A 459 -2.88 8.47 -17.34
N ASP A 460 -3.97 9.15 -17.71
CA ASP A 460 -3.93 10.52 -18.26
C ASP A 460 -3.92 11.54 -17.12
N ALA A 461 -2.71 11.95 -16.73
CA ALA A 461 -2.52 12.86 -15.60
C ALA A 461 -3.19 14.24 -15.80
N GLU A 462 -3.25 14.75 -17.03
CA GLU A 462 -3.87 16.05 -17.31
C GLU A 462 -5.38 15.97 -17.16
N ARG A 463 -6.00 14.93 -17.75
CA ARG A 463 -7.43 14.71 -17.65
C ARG A 463 -7.87 14.45 -16.21
N ILE A 464 -7.13 13.64 -15.46
CA ILE A 464 -7.43 13.35 -14.05
C ILE A 464 -7.42 14.63 -13.22
N ARG A 465 -6.38 15.47 -13.35
CA ARG A 465 -6.31 16.76 -12.65
C ARG A 465 -7.48 17.67 -13.03
N TYR A 466 -7.81 17.76 -14.32
CA TYR A 466 -8.92 18.57 -14.80
C TYR A 466 -10.26 18.11 -14.21
N GLU A 467 -10.57 16.82 -14.27
CA GLU A 467 -11.83 16.28 -13.77
C GLU A 467 -11.94 16.37 -12.25
N ALA A 468 -10.86 16.10 -11.52
CA ALA A 468 -10.83 16.24 -10.08
C ALA A 468 -11.09 17.69 -9.65
N GLU A 469 -10.42 18.66 -10.26
CA GLU A 469 -10.61 20.09 -9.99
C GLU A 469 -12.02 20.57 -10.36
N ARG A 470 -12.56 20.09 -11.49
CA ARG A 470 -13.93 20.42 -11.90
C ARG A 470 -14.96 19.92 -10.88
N ARG A 471 -14.74 18.72 -10.33
CA ARG A 471 -15.66 18.05 -9.42
C ARG A 471 -15.55 18.57 -7.99
N SER A 472 -14.35 18.87 -7.51
CA SER A 472 -14.11 19.34 -6.14
C SER A 472 -14.87 20.62 -5.80
N ARG A 473 -15.10 21.50 -6.80
CA ARG A 473 -15.78 22.80 -6.67
C ARG A 473 -17.18 22.75 -6.03
N ARG A 474 -17.85 21.61 -6.06
CA ARG A 474 -19.19 21.46 -5.47
C ARG A 474 -19.16 21.09 -3.99
N PHE A 475 -18.03 20.61 -3.49
CA PHE A 475 -17.85 20.27 -2.08
C PHE A 475 -17.50 21.52 -1.29
N ARG A 476 -18.00 21.59 -0.06
CA ARG A 476 -17.88 22.77 0.78
C ARG A 476 -16.97 22.46 1.95
N ALA A 477 -16.10 23.40 2.31
CA ALA A 477 -15.49 23.38 3.63
C ALA A 477 -16.62 23.48 4.67
N GLY A 478 -16.86 22.41 5.42
CA GLY A 478 -17.69 22.50 6.62
C GLY A 478 -17.13 23.60 7.52
N GLY A 479 -17.97 24.54 7.96
CA GLY A 479 -17.56 25.53 8.98
C GLY A 479 -17.46 27.01 8.59
N ALA A 480 -18.23 27.52 7.63
CA ALA A 480 -18.44 28.98 7.46
C ALA A 480 -19.89 29.39 7.76
N ALA A 481 -20.37 29.09 8.96
CA ALA A 481 -21.57 29.71 9.54
C ALA A 481 -21.38 29.82 11.07
N GLY A 482 -20.73 30.88 11.52
CA GLY A 482 -20.52 31.11 12.95
C GLY A 482 -19.45 32.17 13.27
N GLY A 483 -19.50 33.35 12.65
CA GLY A 483 -18.87 34.52 13.26
C GLY A 483 -19.50 34.77 14.64
N PRO A 484 -18.77 35.33 15.62
CA PRO A 484 -19.32 35.54 16.96
C PRO A 484 -20.61 36.35 16.84
N ALA A 485 -21.71 35.78 17.33
CA ALA A 485 -22.96 36.49 17.49
C ALA A 485 -22.66 37.74 18.31
N LYS A 486 -22.76 38.92 17.69
CA LYS A 486 -22.86 40.18 18.42
C LYS A 486 -24.05 40.02 19.35
N GLY A 487 -23.78 39.88 20.65
CA GLY A 487 -24.81 39.84 21.68
C GLY A 487 -25.72 41.06 21.54
N PRO A 488 -27.00 40.94 21.96
CA PRO A 488 -27.91 42.06 21.89
C PRO A 488 -27.33 43.21 22.70
N ALA A 489 -27.25 44.39 22.08
CA ALA A 489 -27.02 45.63 22.78
C ALA A 489 -28.15 45.80 23.80
N GLY A 490 -27.86 45.46 25.06
CA GLY A 490 -28.68 45.83 26.19
C GLY A 490 -28.68 47.34 26.31
N GLY A 491 -29.87 47.93 26.23
CA GLY A 491 -30.08 49.36 26.36
C GLY A 491 -29.70 49.87 27.75
N ALA A 492 -29.23 51.10 27.76
CA ALA A 492 -29.25 51.94 28.94
C ALA A 492 -30.69 52.41 29.18
N ALA A 493 -31.28 51.99 30.31
CA ALA A 493 -32.10 52.77 31.24
C ALA A 493 -32.58 51.83 32.36
#